data_AF-A0A956CPF0-F1
#
_entry.id   AF-A0A956CPF0-F1
#
_cell.length_a   1.000
_cell.length_b   1.000
_cell.length_c   1.000
_cell.angle_alpha   90.00
_cell.angle_beta   90.00
_cell.angle_gamma   90.00
#
_symmetry.space_group_name_H-M   'P 1'
#
loop_
_entity.id
_entity.type
_entity.pdbx_description
1 polymer ?
#
loop_
_entity_poly.entity_id
_entity_poly.type
_entity_poly.pdbx_seq_one_letter_code
_entity_poly.pdbx_strand_id
1 'polypeptide(L)'
;MKLGLSCALVFLVACAADDAGDPRTTDSDDDGISDFYEGRATHRDSDGDGTPDYQDPDSDNDGISDKREAGTGGDIANPPRDSDNDGKPNFIDRDSDGNGIDDSEESTDDYDGDGLGDWEDPDDDDDLVDDRIEFAGIYDPPLDADNDGIPNYLDPDSDNDNILDGHERNDDSDGDG
;
A
#
# COMPACT_ATOMS: atom_id res chain seq x y z
N MET A 1 38.29 -11.05 51.87
CA MET A 1 37.76 -12.43 51.94
C MET A 1 36.27 -12.38 52.22
N LYS A 2 35.46 -12.56 51.18
CA LYS A 2 34.15 -13.25 51.21
C LYS A 2 33.64 -13.33 49.77
N LEU A 3 33.82 -14.52 49.19
CA LEU A 3 33.22 -14.94 47.94
C LEU A 3 31.77 -15.39 48.21
N GLY A 4 30.88 -15.07 47.28
CA GLY A 4 29.85 -15.98 46.74
C GLY A 4 28.48 -16.04 47.42
N LEU A 5 27.45 -15.56 46.72
CA LEU A 5 26.26 -16.35 46.43
C LEU A 5 25.66 -15.90 45.08
N SER A 6 25.47 -16.87 44.19
CA SER A 6 24.98 -16.76 42.82
C SER A 6 23.45 -16.89 42.77
N CYS A 7 22.90 -16.49 41.61
CA CYS A 7 21.59 -16.84 41.05
C CYS A 7 20.41 -15.91 41.37
N ALA A 8 20.14 -14.99 40.45
CA ALA A 8 18.78 -14.50 40.17
C ALA A 8 18.65 -14.27 38.67
N LEU A 9 18.28 -15.35 37.96
CA LEU A 9 17.57 -15.28 36.70
C LEU A 9 16.23 -14.63 37.01
N VAL A 10 16.06 -13.36 36.65
CA VAL A 10 14.74 -12.75 36.49
C VAL A 10 14.77 -12.10 35.13
N PHE A 11 14.01 -12.69 34.22
CA PHE A 11 13.55 -12.06 32.99
C PHE A 11 13.03 -10.68 33.37
N LEU A 12 13.82 -9.65 33.10
CA LEU A 12 13.31 -8.29 33.02
C LEU A 12 12.46 -8.29 31.76
N VAL A 13 11.16 -8.51 31.98
CA VAL A 13 10.10 -7.99 31.13
C VAL A 13 10.52 -6.57 30.79
N ALA A 14 10.80 -6.32 29.52
CA ALA A 14 10.84 -4.98 28.99
C ALA A 14 9.41 -4.45 29.15
N CYS A 15 9.13 -3.84 30.30
CA CYS A 15 8.08 -2.83 30.33
C CYS A 15 8.61 -1.74 29.41
N ALA A 16 8.03 -1.65 28.21
CA ALA A 16 8.14 -0.47 27.37
C ALA A 16 7.89 0.71 28.29
N ALA A 17 8.90 1.57 28.43
CA ALA A 17 8.67 2.88 28.98
C ALA A 17 7.69 3.54 28.00
N ASP A 18 6.46 3.69 28.46
CA ASP A 18 5.59 4.79 28.14
C ASP A 18 6.42 6.09 28.16
N ASP A 19 6.97 6.44 27.00
CA ASP A 19 7.56 7.74 26.73
C ASP A 19 6.43 8.76 26.68
N ALA A 20 6.02 9.22 27.86
CA ALA A 20 4.94 10.18 28.05
C ALA A 20 5.31 11.59 27.55
N GLY A 21 5.68 11.73 26.26
CA GLY A 21 6.11 13.00 25.68
C GLY A 21 6.25 13.08 24.16
N ASP A 22 6.45 12.00 23.41
CA ASP A 22 6.48 12.05 21.93
C ASP A 22 5.09 11.68 21.36
N PRO A 23 4.38 12.60 20.68
CA PRO A 23 3.09 12.28 20.08
C PRO A 23 3.18 11.20 18.99
N ARG A 24 4.38 10.91 18.46
CA ARG A 24 4.62 9.89 17.42
C ARG A 24 4.78 8.47 17.95
N THR A 25 4.61 8.26 19.26
CA THR A 25 4.76 6.92 19.87
C THR A 25 3.46 6.39 20.44
N THR A 26 2.34 7.07 20.19
CA THR A 26 1.00 6.56 20.52
C THR A 26 0.37 6.12 19.22
N ASP A 27 -0.20 4.92 19.25
CA ASP A 27 -0.90 4.23 18.17
C ASP A 27 -2.11 3.61 18.90
N SER A 28 -3.32 4.04 18.55
CA SER A 28 -4.52 3.81 19.36
C SER A 28 -5.32 2.59 18.91
N ASP A 29 -5.22 2.19 17.65
CA ASP A 29 -5.83 1.01 17.05
C ASP A 29 -4.83 -0.08 16.66
N ASP A 30 -3.54 0.12 16.97
CA ASP A 30 -2.44 -0.83 16.76
C ASP A 30 -2.28 -1.21 15.26
N ASP A 31 -2.55 -0.27 14.37
CA ASP A 31 -2.47 -0.46 12.92
C ASP A 31 -1.01 -0.39 12.42
N GLY A 32 -0.14 0.39 13.08
CA GLY A 32 1.25 0.63 12.69
C GLY A 32 1.54 2.05 12.22
N ILE A 33 0.55 2.94 12.33
CA ILE A 33 0.62 4.38 12.17
C ILE A 33 0.50 5.00 13.56
N SER A 34 1.05 6.20 13.77
CA SER A 34 0.86 6.89 15.06
C SER A 34 -0.27 7.90 14.98
N ASP A 35 -0.95 8.08 16.12
CA ASP A 35 -2.00 9.08 16.35
C ASP A 35 -1.64 10.48 15.79
N PHE A 36 -0.34 10.80 15.80
CA PHE A 36 0.19 12.04 15.25
C PHE A 36 0.01 12.14 13.73
N TYR A 37 0.37 11.10 12.98
CA TYR A 37 0.23 11.05 11.52
C TYR A 37 -1.23 10.88 11.10
N GLU A 38 -2.05 10.23 11.93
CA GLU A 38 -3.51 10.09 11.78
C GLU A 38 -4.28 11.37 12.14
N GLY A 39 -3.58 12.46 12.45
CA GLY A 39 -4.25 13.76 12.62
C GLY A 39 -5.09 13.86 13.89
N ARG A 40 -4.74 13.14 14.97
CA ARG A 40 -5.44 13.21 16.26
C ARG A 40 -5.61 14.63 16.83
N ALA A 41 -4.66 15.53 16.55
CA ALA A 41 -4.77 16.92 17.00
C ALA A 41 -5.98 17.65 16.40
N THR A 42 -6.40 17.26 15.20
CA THR A 42 -7.54 17.82 14.47
C THR A 42 -8.79 16.97 14.54
N HIS A 43 -8.71 15.71 15.03
CA HIS A 43 -9.75 14.70 14.86
C HIS A 43 -10.10 14.59 13.38
N ARG A 44 -9.08 14.31 12.56
CA ARG A 44 -9.28 14.03 11.13
C ARG A 44 -10.16 12.78 11.02
N ASP A 45 -11.00 12.79 10.00
CA ASP A 45 -12.03 11.80 9.69
C ASP A 45 -12.10 11.85 8.15
N SER A 46 -11.25 11.03 7.51
CA SER A 46 -10.91 11.15 6.09
C SER A 46 -12.03 10.63 5.18
N ASP A 47 -12.72 9.57 5.59
CA ASP A 47 -13.89 9.03 4.87
C ASP A 47 -15.24 9.67 5.30
N GLY A 48 -15.28 10.34 6.46
CA GLY A 48 -16.47 11.02 6.97
C GLY A 48 -17.49 10.10 7.63
N ASP A 49 -17.12 8.90 8.08
CA ASP A 49 -18.02 7.95 8.73
C ASP A 49 -18.33 8.30 10.20
N GLY A 50 -17.53 9.21 10.79
CA GLY A 50 -17.64 9.70 12.15
C GLY A 50 -16.70 9.03 13.16
N THR A 51 -15.87 8.11 12.71
CA THR A 51 -14.70 7.55 13.40
C THR A 51 -13.48 8.38 13.01
N PRO A 52 -12.76 9.00 13.95
CA PRO A 52 -11.53 9.69 13.60
C PRO A 52 -10.47 8.70 13.15
N ASP A 53 -9.64 9.07 12.15
CA ASP A 53 -8.61 8.22 11.53
C ASP A 53 -7.78 7.44 12.57
N TYR A 54 -7.36 8.08 13.67
CA TYR A 54 -6.56 7.43 14.74
C TYR A 54 -7.29 6.31 15.52
N GLN A 55 -8.51 5.95 15.11
CA GLN A 55 -9.33 4.88 15.67
C GLN A 55 -10.04 4.09 14.57
N ASP A 56 -9.75 4.38 13.30
CA ASP A 56 -10.41 3.82 12.13
C ASP A 56 -9.47 2.80 11.48
N PRO A 57 -9.86 1.52 11.34
CA PRO A 57 -9.01 0.53 10.69
C PRO A 57 -8.87 0.68 9.16
N ASP A 58 -9.64 1.57 8.54
CA ASP A 58 -9.72 1.82 7.09
C ASP A 58 -10.16 3.29 6.87
N SER A 59 -9.21 4.22 6.98
CA SER A 59 -9.46 5.66 7.15
C SER A 59 -10.02 6.35 5.90
N ASP A 60 -9.91 5.78 4.70
CA ASP A 60 -10.50 6.32 3.47
C ASP A 60 -11.50 5.40 2.76
N ASN A 61 -11.74 4.22 3.32
CA ASN A 61 -12.83 3.30 2.99
C ASN A 61 -12.73 2.83 1.54
N ASP A 62 -11.52 2.48 1.12
CA ASP A 62 -11.21 1.83 -0.15
C ASP A 62 -11.26 0.28 -0.01
N GLY A 63 -11.27 -0.24 1.22
CA GLY A 63 -11.31 -1.68 1.51
C GLY A 63 -9.93 -2.32 1.72
N ILE A 64 -8.87 -1.53 1.62
CA ILE A 64 -7.54 -1.79 2.14
C ILE A 64 -7.54 -1.28 3.59
N SER A 65 -6.62 -1.78 4.42
CA SER A 65 -6.62 -1.39 5.84
C SER A 65 -5.41 -0.53 6.11
N ASP A 66 -5.52 0.47 6.96
CA ASP A 66 -4.42 1.39 7.30
C ASP A 66 -3.15 0.64 7.71
N LYS A 67 -3.29 -0.51 8.41
CA LYS A 67 -2.18 -1.42 8.75
C LYS A 67 -1.34 -1.86 7.55
N ARG A 68 -2.00 -2.12 6.43
CA ARG A 68 -1.44 -2.63 5.18
C ARG A 68 -0.76 -1.49 4.41
N GLU A 69 -1.38 -0.32 4.41
CA GLU A 69 -0.89 0.89 3.73
C GLU A 69 0.11 1.70 4.54
N ALA A 70 0.24 1.43 5.84
CA ALA A 70 1.08 2.19 6.78
C ALA A 70 2.50 2.40 6.24
N GLY A 71 3.10 1.35 5.67
CA GLY A 71 4.46 1.41 5.08
C GLY A 71 5.57 1.87 6.04
N THR A 72 5.33 1.91 7.35
CA THR A 72 6.26 2.45 8.36
C THR A 72 7.45 1.52 8.66
N GLY A 73 7.47 0.31 8.07
CA GLY A 73 8.46 -0.73 8.38
C GLY A 73 8.36 -1.28 9.80
N GLY A 74 7.20 -1.09 10.46
CA GLY A 74 6.93 -1.51 11.84
C GLY A 74 7.47 -0.55 12.91
N ASP A 75 7.94 0.64 12.52
CA ASP A 75 8.32 1.71 13.44
C ASP A 75 7.35 2.88 13.26
N ILE A 76 6.34 2.97 14.13
CA ILE A 76 5.28 3.98 14.11
C ILE A 76 5.78 5.44 14.18
N ALA A 77 7.05 5.65 14.53
CA ALA A 77 7.67 6.98 14.52
C ALA A 77 8.07 7.43 13.10
N ASN A 78 8.20 6.51 12.14
CA ASN A 78 8.43 6.82 10.74
C ASN A 78 7.18 7.44 10.12
N PRO A 79 7.34 8.37 9.15
CA PRO A 79 6.21 8.82 8.37
C PRO A 79 5.58 7.62 7.64
N PRO A 80 4.24 7.60 7.49
CA PRO A 80 3.57 6.62 6.66
C PRO A 80 4.00 6.77 5.19
N ARG A 81 3.78 5.72 4.41
CA ARG A 81 4.06 5.72 2.98
C ARG A 81 3.14 6.71 2.24
N ASP A 82 3.72 7.28 1.19
CA ASP A 82 3.12 8.22 0.25
C ASP A 82 3.76 7.83 -1.10
N SER A 83 3.09 6.91 -1.82
CA SER A 83 3.64 6.23 -2.99
C SER A 83 3.81 7.18 -4.17
N ASP A 84 2.78 7.99 -4.46
CA ASP A 84 2.78 8.96 -5.56
C ASP A 84 3.49 10.30 -5.23
N ASN A 85 3.80 10.55 -3.95
CA ASN A 85 4.42 11.77 -3.42
C ASN A 85 3.59 13.05 -3.62
N ASP A 86 2.25 12.95 -3.62
CA ASP A 86 1.37 14.11 -3.68
C ASP A 86 1.22 14.85 -2.33
N GLY A 87 1.68 14.22 -1.25
CA GLY A 87 1.64 14.70 0.13
C GLY A 87 0.48 14.15 0.96
N LYS A 88 -0.28 13.20 0.43
CA LYS A 88 -1.35 12.44 1.07
C LYS A 88 -0.84 11.00 1.27
N PRO A 89 -0.69 10.55 2.52
CA PRO A 89 -0.24 9.18 2.75
C PRO A 89 -1.29 8.15 2.32
N ASN A 90 -0.82 6.97 1.89
CA ASN A 90 -1.65 5.90 1.30
C ASN A 90 -2.89 5.55 2.15
N PHE A 91 -2.76 5.39 3.47
CA PHE A 91 -3.90 5.07 4.36
C PHE A 91 -5.07 6.08 4.38
N ILE A 92 -4.91 7.25 3.75
CA ILE A 92 -6.01 8.19 3.56
C ILE A 92 -6.24 8.48 2.08
N ASP A 93 -5.46 7.87 1.18
CA ASP A 93 -5.45 8.07 -0.25
C ASP A 93 -6.06 6.95 -1.07
N ARG A 94 -7.02 7.33 -1.93
CA ARG A 94 -7.82 6.39 -2.71
C ARG A 94 -7.27 6.18 -4.13
N ASP A 95 -6.07 6.66 -4.38
CA ASP A 95 -5.32 6.59 -5.67
C ASP A 95 -3.84 6.66 -5.29
N SER A 96 -3.39 5.68 -4.50
CA SER A 96 -2.11 5.72 -3.75
C SER A 96 -0.89 5.83 -4.66
N ASP A 97 -0.98 5.32 -5.89
CA ASP A 97 0.07 5.37 -6.90
C ASP A 97 -0.09 6.53 -7.92
N GLY A 98 -1.24 7.21 -7.89
CA GLY A 98 -1.58 8.35 -8.72
C GLY A 98 -1.80 7.98 -10.20
N ASN A 99 -2.10 6.72 -10.51
CA ASN A 99 -2.36 6.28 -11.87
C ASN A 99 -3.75 6.76 -12.36
N GLY A 100 -4.69 7.02 -11.44
CA GLY A 100 -6.04 7.50 -11.70
C GLY A 100 -7.15 6.43 -11.67
N ILE A 101 -6.82 5.20 -11.28
CA ILE A 101 -7.72 4.15 -10.82
C ILE A 101 -7.91 4.35 -9.30
N ASP A 102 -9.05 3.92 -8.75
CA ASP A 102 -9.27 4.02 -7.31
C ASP A 102 -8.76 2.72 -6.67
N ASP A 103 -8.02 2.79 -5.56
CA ASP A 103 -7.43 1.63 -4.86
C ASP A 103 -8.48 0.52 -4.60
N SER A 104 -9.76 0.90 -4.41
CA SER A 104 -10.87 -0.05 -4.21
C SER A 104 -11.25 -0.89 -5.44
N GLU A 105 -10.82 -0.46 -6.63
CA GLU A 105 -10.98 -1.16 -7.90
C GLU A 105 -9.70 -1.88 -8.34
N GLU A 106 -8.62 -1.76 -7.56
CA GLU A 106 -7.34 -2.41 -7.79
C GLU A 106 -7.22 -3.70 -6.99
N SER A 107 -6.19 -4.48 -7.34
CA SER A 107 -5.90 -5.72 -6.65
C SER A 107 -5.15 -5.43 -5.35
N THR A 108 -5.23 -6.38 -4.41
CA THR A 108 -4.43 -6.36 -3.18
C THR A 108 -3.28 -7.36 -3.26
N ASP A 109 -2.91 -7.82 -4.44
CA ASP A 109 -1.77 -8.72 -4.61
C ASP A 109 -0.50 -7.89 -4.90
N ASP A 110 0.56 -8.57 -5.30
CA ASP A 110 1.89 -8.03 -5.65
C ASP A 110 2.29 -8.86 -6.87
N TYR A 111 1.76 -8.46 -8.02
CA TYR A 111 1.69 -9.34 -9.18
C TYR A 111 3.06 -9.57 -9.83
N ASP A 112 3.86 -8.52 -9.97
CA ASP A 112 5.24 -8.57 -10.45
C ASP A 112 6.26 -9.08 -9.40
N GLY A 113 5.94 -9.00 -8.10
CA GLY A 113 6.78 -9.43 -7.00
C GLY A 113 7.87 -8.43 -6.62
N ASP A 114 7.72 -7.14 -6.91
CA ASP A 114 8.69 -6.09 -6.57
C ASP A 114 8.62 -5.70 -5.07
N GLY A 115 7.50 -6.03 -4.41
CA GLY A 115 7.25 -5.83 -2.99
C GLY A 115 6.48 -4.56 -2.63
N LEU A 116 6.01 -3.81 -3.62
CA LEU A 116 4.77 -3.04 -3.56
C LEU A 116 3.60 -4.00 -3.78
N GLY A 117 2.38 -3.53 -3.56
CA GLY A 117 1.26 -4.27 -4.07
C GLY A 117 0.46 -3.37 -4.97
N ASP A 118 -0.40 -3.97 -5.77
CA ASP A 118 -0.93 -3.40 -7.00
C ASP A 118 -1.51 -1.96 -6.79
N TRP A 119 -2.31 -1.71 -5.75
CA TRP A 119 -2.79 -0.36 -5.38
C TRP A 119 -1.71 0.70 -5.06
N GLU A 120 -0.45 0.31 -4.83
CA GLU A 120 0.69 1.21 -4.59
C GLU A 120 1.66 1.28 -5.79
N ASP A 121 1.37 0.56 -6.87
CA ASP A 121 2.24 0.37 -8.03
C ASP A 121 1.52 0.75 -9.35
N PRO A 122 2.03 1.71 -10.13
CA PRO A 122 1.39 2.11 -11.38
C PRO A 122 1.64 1.21 -12.59
N ASP A 123 2.35 0.08 -12.43
CA ASP A 123 2.75 -0.87 -13.48
C ASP A 123 2.74 -2.30 -12.90
N ASP A 124 1.56 -2.84 -12.60
CA ASP A 124 1.32 -4.09 -11.85
C ASP A 124 2.12 -5.32 -12.33
N ASP A 125 2.51 -5.36 -13.61
CA ASP A 125 3.22 -6.46 -14.23
C ASP A 125 4.64 -6.13 -14.73
N ASP A 126 5.09 -4.89 -14.45
CA ASP A 126 6.45 -4.38 -14.61
C ASP A 126 6.95 -4.45 -16.07
N ASP A 127 6.02 -4.27 -17.02
CA ASP A 127 6.25 -4.40 -18.45
C ASP A 127 6.59 -3.05 -19.15
N LEU A 128 6.50 -1.95 -18.38
CA LEU A 128 6.70 -0.54 -18.77
C LEU A 128 5.43 0.16 -19.30
N VAL A 129 4.25 -0.40 -19.04
CA VAL A 129 2.95 0.12 -19.43
C VAL A 129 2.11 0.47 -18.19
N ASP A 130 2.05 1.77 -17.89
CA ASP A 130 1.20 2.30 -16.81
C ASP A 130 -0.26 1.80 -16.86
N ASP A 131 -0.75 1.22 -15.77
CA ASP A 131 -2.03 0.48 -15.68
C ASP A 131 -3.23 1.26 -16.16
N ARG A 132 -3.26 2.59 -15.95
CA ARG A 132 -4.34 3.44 -16.50
C ARG A 132 -4.43 3.30 -18.02
N ILE A 133 -3.35 2.99 -18.72
CA ILE A 133 -3.33 2.77 -20.17
C ILE A 133 -3.95 1.42 -20.53
N GLU A 134 -3.60 0.31 -19.88
CA GLU A 134 -4.29 -0.97 -20.06
C GLU A 134 -5.76 -0.90 -19.64
N PHE A 135 -6.03 -0.24 -18.51
CA PHE A 135 -7.36 -0.13 -17.93
C PHE A 135 -8.26 0.84 -18.70
N ALA A 136 -7.71 1.65 -19.62
CA ALA A 136 -8.47 2.59 -20.46
C ALA A 136 -9.59 1.93 -21.30
N GLY A 137 -9.67 0.59 -21.30
CA GLY A 137 -10.76 -0.20 -21.84
C GLY A 137 -12.02 -0.37 -20.98
N ILE A 138 -11.97 -0.21 -19.64
CA ILE A 138 -13.01 -0.65 -18.64
C ILE A 138 -14.07 -1.57 -19.27
N TYR A 139 -13.65 -2.78 -19.62
CA TYR A 139 -14.57 -3.83 -19.99
C TYR A 139 -14.82 -4.68 -18.74
N ASP A 140 -16.07 -5.09 -18.55
CA ASP A 140 -16.43 -6.20 -17.64
C ASP A 140 -16.81 -7.38 -18.56
N PRO A 141 -15.95 -8.42 -18.69
CA PRO A 141 -14.66 -8.61 -18.00
C PRO A 141 -13.53 -7.74 -18.56
N PRO A 142 -12.42 -7.56 -17.81
CA PRO A 142 -11.20 -6.90 -18.30
C PRO A 142 -10.75 -7.44 -19.66
N LEU A 143 -10.01 -6.62 -20.42
CA LEU A 143 -9.43 -7.08 -21.68
C LEU A 143 -8.43 -8.21 -21.39
N ASP A 144 -8.51 -9.25 -22.21
CA ASP A 144 -7.70 -10.47 -22.16
C ASP A 144 -7.49 -10.85 -23.63
N ALA A 145 -6.46 -10.26 -24.24
CA ALA A 145 -6.31 -10.25 -25.69
C ALA A 145 -6.03 -11.67 -26.23
N ASP A 146 -5.29 -12.48 -25.49
CA ASP A 146 -4.91 -13.84 -25.89
C ASP A 146 -5.86 -14.95 -25.35
N ASN A 147 -6.73 -14.61 -24.39
CA ASN A 147 -7.70 -15.48 -23.72
C ASN A 147 -7.08 -16.57 -22.83
N ASP A 148 -5.96 -16.30 -22.17
CA ASP A 148 -5.34 -17.20 -21.21
C ASP A 148 -5.93 -17.10 -19.79
N GLY A 149 -6.72 -16.05 -19.54
CA GLY A 149 -7.42 -15.77 -18.29
C GLY A 149 -6.70 -14.81 -17.35
N ILE A 150 -5.59 -14.20 -17.79
CA ILE A 150 -4.91 -13.08 -17.16
C ILE A 150 -5.34 -11.80 -17.90
N PRO A 151 -5.89 -10.80 -17.21
CA PRO A 151 -6.16 -9.50 -17.84
C PRO A 151 -4.89 -8.83 -18.36
N ASN A 152 -5.00 -8.04 -19.43
CA ASN A 152 -3.87 -7.32 -20.03
C ASN A 152 -3.04 -6.50 -19.02
N TYR A 153 -3.67 -5.81 -18.07
CA TYR A 153 -2.97 -5.03 -17.03
C TYR A 153 -2.19 -5.88 -16.01
N LEU A 154 -2.30 -7.21 -16.11
CA LEU A 154 -1.54 -8.19 -15.32
C LEU A 154 -0.78 -9.16 -16.25
N ASP A 155 -0.70 -8.89 -17.56
CA ASP A 155 -0.04 -9.76 -18.52
C ASP A 155 1.07 -9.00 -19.27
N PRO A 156 2.36 -9.26 -18.94
CA PRO A 156 3.47 -8.54 -19.54
C PRO A 156 3.61 -8.71 -21.06
N ASP A 157 2.85 -9.62 -21.68
CA ASP A 157 2.82 -9.96 -23.12
C ASP A 157 1.36 -10.26 -23.49
N SER A 158 0.50 -9.23 -23.46
CA SER A 158 -0.97 -9.31 -23.51
C SER A 158 -1.53 -10.15 -24.66
N ASP A 159 -0.84 -10.21 -25.80
CA ASP A 159 -1.24 -10.96 -27.00
C ASP A 159 -0.44 -12.27 -27.21
N ASN A 160 0.50 -12.54 -26.31
CA ASN A 160 1.38 -13.70 -26.25
C ASN A 160 2.22 -13.89 -27.54
N ASP A 161 2.65 -12.79 -28.16
CA ASP A 161 3.48 -12.79 -29.36
C ASP A 161 5.01 -12.89 -29.07
N ASN A 162 5.41 -12.83 -27.80
CA ASN A 162 6.78 -12.81 -27.28
C ASN A 162 7.48 -11.44 -27.34
N ILE A 163 6.73 -10.34 -27.37
CA ILE A 163 7.21 -8.96 -27.24
C ILE A 163 6.42 -8.31 -26.09
N LEU A 164 7.12 -7.81 -25.06
CA LEU A 164 6.45 -7.15 -23.93
C LEU A 164 5.70 -5.90 -24.38
N ASP A 165 4.54 -5.58 -23.80
CA ASP A 165 3.66 -4.50 -24.27
C ASP A 165 4.38 -3.14 -24.22
N GLY A 166 5.24 -2.91 -23.21
CA GLY A 166 6.08 -1.73 -23.13
C GLY A 166 7.09 -1.55 -24.28
N HIS A 167 7.44 -2.63 -24.97
CA HIS A 167 8.24 -2.60 -26.20
C HIS A 167 7.41 -2.36 -27.46
N GLU A 168 6.12 -2.68 -27.45
CA GLU A 168 5.20 -2.52 -28.57
C GLU A 168 4.75 -1.07 -28.78
N ARG A 169 4.80 -0.24 -27.72
CA ARG A 169 4.47 1.20 -27.67
C ARG A 169 5.11 2.09 -28.78
N ASN A 170 5.98 1.57 -29.64
CA ASN A 170 6.55 2.27 -30.82
C ASN A 170 6.51 1.49 -32.15
N ASP A 171 6.13 0.21 -32.16
CA ASP A 171 6.18 -0.67 -33.35
C ASP A 171 4.93 -1.57 -33.47
N ASP A 172 3.81 -1.12 -32.89
CA ASP A 172 2.45 -1.60 -33.15
C ASP A 172 2.20 -1.76 -34.68
N SER A 173 2.43 -2.98 -35.17
CA SER A 173 2.38 -3.28 -36.60
C SER A 173 0.99 -3.77 -37.03
N ASP A 174 0.09 -4.09 -36.10
CA ASP A 174 -1.25 -4.63 -36.35
C ASP A 174 -2.41 -4.00 -35.55
N GLY A 175 -2.18 -3.26 -34.49
CA GLY A 175 -3.12 -2.28 -33.93
C GLY A 175 -4.11 -2.81 -32.91
N ASP A 176 -3.73 -3.78 -32.09
CA ASP A 176 -4.64 -4.50 -31.19
C ASP A 176 -4.15 -4.70 -29.77
N GLY A 177 -3.39 -3.74 -29.24
CA GLY A 177 -3.04 -3.72 -27.81
C GLY A 177 -4.23 -3.64 -26.87
#